data_AF-A0A1J4TEJ7-F1
#
_entry.id   AF-A0A1J4TEJ7-F1
#
_cell.length_a   1.000
_cell.length_b   1.000
_cell.length_c   1.000
_cell.angle_alpha   90.00
_cell.angle_beta   90.00
_cell.angle_gamma   90.00
#
_symmetry.space_group_name_H-M   'P 1'
#
loop_
_entity.id
_entity.type
_entity.pdbx_description
1 polymer ?
#
loop_
_entity_poly.entity_id
_entity_poly.type
_entity_poly.pdbx_seq_one_letter_code
_entity_poly.pdbx_strand_id
1 'polypeptide(L)'
;MKKRNLFLGLTLISLVFASCKDENVANAEKTVDSYVAFVDSVVAIDSLEVRTNWSTIDASYQAKVGEAEVALENLKEKEAAQGKIDAGKAKYDAFKAQIEAELEAAAVDSTAVSTDSTAVAQ
;
A
#
# COMPACT_ATOMS: atom_id res chain seq x y z
N MET A 1 18.52 -26.37 66.26
CA MET A 1 17.55 -25.47 65.61
C MET A 1 18.35 -24.43 64.80
N LYS A 2 18.48 -24.50 63.46
CA LYS A 2 17.62 -23.84 62.45
C LYS A 2 17.49 -22.32 62.77
N LYS A 3 17.81 -21.32 61.93
CA LYS A 3 17.90 -21.18 60.45
C LYS A 3 18.68 -19.89 60.16
N ARG A 4 19.70 -19.90 59.30
CA ARG A 4 20.21 -18.67 58.68
C ARG A 4 20.61 -19.01 57.26
N ASN A 5 20.35 -18.06 56.36
CA ASN A 5 20.56 -18.11 54.91
C ASN A 5 19.36 -18.59 54.12
N LEU A 6 18.52 -17.62 53.73
CA LEU A 6 17.84 -17.69 52.45
C LEU A 6 17.42 -16.27 51.99
N PHE A 7 18.39 -15.47 51.56
CA PHE A 7 18.12 -14.43 50.57
C PHE A 7 17.86 -15.12 49.22
N LEU A 8 16.69 -15.74 49.07
CA LEU A 8 16.08 -16.09 47.78
C LEU A 8 14.93 -15.08 47.59
N GLY A 9 14.80 -14.37 46.48
CA GLY A 9 15.58 -14.38 45.28
C GLY A 9 15.30 -13.07 44.55
N LEU A 10 16.37 -12.52 43.98
CA LEU A 10 16.31 -11.49 42.96
C LEU A 10 15.60 -12.11 41.74
N THR A 11 14.29 -11.98 41.64
CA THR A 11 13.55 -12.42 40.45
C THR A 11 13.65 -11.32 39.40
N LEU A 12 14.44 -11.61 38.37
CA LEU A 12 14.57 -10.83 37.15
C LEU A 12 13.22 -10.76 36.43
N ILE A 13 12.43 -9.71 36.72
CA ILE A 13 11.26 -9.36 35.91
C ILE A 13 11.75 -8.40 34.81
N SER A 14 12.20 -8.94 33.68
CA SER A 14 12.57 -8.10 32.52
C SER A 14 12.11 -8.66 31.17
N LEU A 15 11.61 -9.90 31.10
CA LEU A 15 11.32 -10.57 29.81
C LEU A 15 9.95 -10.26 29.20
N VAL A 16 9.08 -9.45 29.82
CA VAL A 16 7.74 -9.19 29.28
C VAL A 16 7.73 -8.26 28.06
N PHE A 17 8.82 -7.51 27.81
CA PHE A 17 8.90 -6.57 26.68
C PHE A 17 9.28 -7.21 25.34
N ALA A 18 9.76 -8.45 25.32
CA ALA A 18 10.10 -9.13 24.07
C ALA A 18 8.84 -9.40 23.22
N SER A 19 7.75 -9.85 23.84
CA SER A 19 6.53 -10.26 23.12
C SER A 19 5.82 -9.11 22.40
N CYS A 20 5.67 -7.93 23.04
CA CYS A 20 5.03 -6.79 22.38
C CYS A 20 5.85 -6.23 21.22
N LYS A 21 7.18 -6.36 21.28
CA LYS A 21 8.05 -5.85 20.22
C LYS A 21 8.01 -6.73 18.97
N ASP A 22 7.96 -8.05 19.14
CA ASP A 22 7.88 -8.98 18.01
C ASP A 22 6.51 -8.93 17.30
N GLU A 23 5.40 -8.72 18.04
CA GLU A 23 4.08 -8.52 17.44
C GLU A 23 4.02 -7.22 16.61
N ASN A 24 4.61 -6.13 17.11
CA ASN A 24 4.68 -4.87 16.37
C ASN A 24 5.51 -4.98 15.08
N VAL A 25 6.62 -5.74 15.12
CA VAL A 25 7.43 -6.02 13.93
C VAL A 25 6.63 -6.82 12.91
N ALA A 26 5.99 -7.93 13.33
CA ALA A 26 5.21 -8.77 12.43
C ALA A 26 4.01 -8.03 11.80
N ASN A 27 3.33 -7.18 12.58
CA ASN A 27 2.24 -6.35 12.06
C ASN A 27 2.76 -5.31 11.06
N ALA A 28 3.92 -4.71 11.32
CA ALA A 28 4.52 -3.76 10.40
C ALA A 28 4.96 -4.41 9.08
N GLU A 29 5.53 -5.62 9.12
CA GLU A 29 5.89 -6.38 7.91
C GLU A 29 4.65 -6.68 7.08
N LYS A 30 3.57 -7.12 7.74
CA LYS A 30 2.28 -7.39 7.09
C LYS A 30 1.67 -6.13 6.46
N THR A 31 1.82 -4.96 7.09
CA THR A 31 1.33 -3.70 6.52
C THR A 31 2.07 -3.36 5.22
N VAL A 32 3.40 -3.50 5.20
CA VAL A 32 4.21 -3.28 3.98
C VAL A 32 3.84 -4.29 2.89
N ASP A 33 3.73 -5.56 3.23
CA ASP A 33 3.38 -6.61 2.26
C ASP A 33 1.94 -6.43 1.73
N SER A 34 1.00 -5.98 2.57
CA SER A 34 -0.36 -5.65 2.16
C SER A 34 -0.40 -4.48 1.18
N TYR A 35 0.47 -3.48 1.35
CA TYR A 35 0.60 -2.38 0.39
C TYR A 35 1.11 -2.89 -0.97
N VAL A 36 2.18 -3.69 -0.97
CA VAL A 36 2.74 -4.26 -2.22
C VAL A 36 1.69 -5.11 -2.94
N ALA A 37 1.01 -6.00 -2.21
CA ALA A 37 -0.04 -6.84 -2.77
C ALA A 37 -1.22 -6.02 -3.33
N PHE A 38 -1.60 -4.92 -2.67
CA PHE A 38 -2.62 -4.02 -3.18
C PHE A 38 -2.20 -3.39 -4.51
N VAL A 39 -0.99 -2.83 -4.59
CA VAL A 39 -0.47 -2.24 -5.85
C VAL A 39 -0.46 -3.29 -6.95
N ASP A 40 0.11 -4.47 -6.71
CA ASP A 40 0.18 -5.56 -7.69
C ASP A 40 -1.22 -6.03 -8.14
N SER A 41 -2.20 -6.02 -7.24
CA SER A 41 -3.58 -6.39 -7.58
C SER A 41 -4.26 -5.34 -8.45
N VAL A 42 -4.08 -4.05 -8.15
CA VAL A 42 -4.74 -2.94 -8.85
C VAL A 42 -4.23 -2.80 -10.27
N VAL A 43 -2.92 -2.91 -10.47
CA VAL A 43 -2.32 -2.80 -11.82
C VAL A 43 -2.68 -3.98 -12.72
N ALA A 44 -3.27 -5.04 -12.17
CA ALA A 44 -3.76 -6.20 -12.91
C ALA A 44 -5.27 -6.13 -13.23
N ILE A 45 -6.00 -5.12 -12.75
CA ILE A 45 -7.43 -4.92 -13.03
C ILE A 45 -7.60 -4.37 -14.45
N ASP A 46 -8.72 -4.71 -15.10
CA ASP A 46 -9.09 -4.16 -16.40
C ASP A 46 -9.23 -2.62 -16.37
N SER A 47 -8.71 -1.95 -17.38
CA SER A 47 -8.70 -0.49 -17.49
C SER A 47 -10.10 0.15 -17.37
N LEU A 48 -11.14 -0.47 -17.92
CA LEU A 48 -12.50 0.08 -17.83
C LEU A 48 -13.01 0.06 -16.39
N GLU A 49 -12.76 -1.04 -15.67
CA GLU A 49 -13.12 -1.18 -14.27
C GLU A 49 -12.33 -0.21 -13.39
N VAL A 50 -11.03 -0.05 -13.66
CA VAL A 50 -10.18 0.93 -12.98
C VAL A 50 -10.70 2.34 -13.17
N ARG A 51 -10.97 2.76 -14.41
CA ARG A 51 -11.44 4.13 -14.72
C ARG A 51 -12.78 4.43 -14.04
N THR A 52 -13.68 3.45 -13.96
CA THR A 52 -14.97 3.59 -13.29
C THR A 52 -14.82 3.79 -11.77
N ASN A 53 -13.79 3.20 -11.17
CA ASN A 53 -13.56 3.20 -9.72
C ASN A 53 -12.33 4.03 -9.31
N TRP A 54 -11.80 4.87 -10.21
CA TRP A 54 -10.47 5.47 -10.09
C TRP A 54 -10.27 6.23 -8.78
N SER A 55 -11.25 7.07 -8.40
CA SER A 55 -11.17 7.84 -7.15
C SER A 55 -11.08 6.96 -5.90
N THR A 56 -11.76 5.80 -5.88
CA THR A 56 -11.73 4.86 -4.75
C THR A 56 -10.41 4.11 -4.70
N ILE A 57 -9.89 3.70 -5.86
CA ILE A 57 -8.59 3.05 -5.98
C ILE A 57 -7.48 3.99 -5.50
N ASP A 58 -7.49 5.25 -5.95
CA ASP A 58 -6.47 6.23 -5.57
C ASP A 58 -6.52 6.58 -4.08
N ALA A 59 -7.71 6.77 -3.52
CA ALA A 59 -7.86 6.97 -2.07
C ALA A 59 -7.33 5.77 -1.26
N SER A 60 -7.60 4.54 -1.72
CA SER A 60 -7.12 3.32 -1.07
C SER A 60 -5.60 3.18 -1.17
N TYR A 61 -5.02 3.54 -2.31
CA TYR A 61 -3.57 3.60 -2.50
C TYR A 61 -2.92 4.59 -1.51
N GLN A 62 -3.42 5.82 -1.42
CA GLN A 62 -2.87 6.85 -0.52
C GLN A 62 -2.94 6.42 0.95
N ALA A 63 -4.04 5.78 1.36
CA ALA A 63 -4.15 5.22 2.71
C ALA A 63 -3.11 4.12 2.94
N LYS A 64 -2.99 3.17 2.01
CA LYS A 64 -2.09 2.02 2.15
C LYS A 64 -0.61 2.39 2.13
N VAL A 65 -0.20 3.34 1.28
CA VAL A 65 1.18 3.81 1.26
C VAL A 65 1.52 4.56 2.54
N GLY A 66 0.60 5.39 3.06
CA GLY A 66 0.80 6.07 4.35
C GLY A 66 0.88 5.09 5.53
N GLU A 67 0.03 4.08 5.56
CA GLU A 67 0.10 2.98 6.55
C GLU A 67 1.47 2.27 6.50
N ALA A 68 1.96 1.95 5.30
CA ALA A 68 3.24 1.28 5.10
C ALA A 68 4.44 2.14 5.50
N GLU A 69 4.41 3.44 5.20
CA GLU A 69 5.45 4.40 5.61
C GLU A 69 5.52 4.55 7.13
N VAL A 70 4.38 4.64 7.82
CA VAL A 70 4.33 4.67 9.28
C VAL A 70 4.83 3.34 9.88
N ALA A 71 4.52 2.21 9.25
CA ALA A 71 4.94 0.89 9.71
C ALA A 71 6.47 0.71 9.71
N LEU A 72 7.21 1.42 8.85
CA LEU A 72 8.68 1.37 8.81
C LEU A 72 9.32 1.63 10.18
N GLU A 73 8.71 2.48 11.01
CA GLU A 73 9.26 2.82 12.32
C GLU A 73 9.34 1.65 13.28
N ASN A 74 8.54 0.60 13.05
CA ASN A 74 8.52 -0.60 13.86
C ASN A 74 9.39 -1.73 13.30
N LEU A 75 9.96 -1.57 12.10
CA LEU A 75 10.74 -2.61 11.43
C LEU A 75 12.22 -2.58 11.82
N LYS A 76 12.82 -3.78 11.91
CA LYS A 76 14.26 -3.96 12.06
C LYS A 76 14.97 -3.67 10.72
N GLU A 77 14.45 -4.25 9.64
CA GLU A 77 14.99 -4.15 8.28
C GLU A 77 14.33 -2.99 7.50
N LYS A 78 14.54 -1.75 7.97
CA LYS A 78 13.88 -0.56 7.40
C LYS A 78 14.24 -0.33 5.92
N GLU A 79 15.50 -0.52 5.55
CA GLU A 79 15.97 -0.25 4.17
C GLU A 79 15.34 -1.19 3.14
N ALA A 80 15.26 -2.48 3.45
CA ALA A 80 14.62 -3.46 2.57
C ALA A 80 13.10 -3.19 2.43
N ALA A 81 12.44 -2.84 3.53
CA ALA A 81 11.02 -2.46 3.52
C ALA A 81 10.77 -1.15 2.76
N GLN A 82 11.64 -0.15 2.91
CA GLN A 82 11.60 1.08 2.14
C GLN A 82 11.73 0.79 0.64
N GLY A 83 12.66 -0.09 0.25
CA GLY A 83 12.82 -0.49 -1.15
C GLY A 83 11.56 -1.13 -1.75
N LYS A 84 10.81 -1.92 -0.97
CA LYS A 84 9.50 -2.45 -1.39
C LYS A 84 8.47 -1.34 -1.59
N ILE A 85 8.43 -0.37 -0.67
CA ILE A 85 7.51 0.78 -0.75
C ILE A 85 7.82 1.60 -2.01
N ASP A 86 9.09 1.94 -2.24
CA ASP A 86 9.51 2.75 -3.38
C ASP A 86 9.24 2.05 -4.71
N ALA A 87 9.46 0.73 -4.78
CA ALA A 87 9.10 -0.07 -5.95
C ALA A 87 7.59 -0.06 -6.21
N GLY A 88 6.77 -0.16 -5.15
CA GLY A 88 5.31 -0.05 -5.24
C GLY A 88 4.86 1.33 -5.74
N LYS A 89 5.48 2.41 -5.24
CA LYS A 89 5.20 3.78 -5.69
C LYS A 89 5.49 3.95 -7.17
N ALA A 90 6.68 3.52 -7.60
CA ALA A 90 7.07 3.60 -9.01
C ALA A 90 6.11 2.82 -9.93
N LYS A 91 5.66 1.62 -9.51
CA LYS A 91 4.65 0.85 -10.24
C LYS A 91 3.32 1.61 -10.34
N TYR A 92 2.85 2.16 -9.22
CA TYR A 92 1.57 2.86 -9.18
C TYR A 92 1.61 4.17 -9.98
N ASP A 93 2.71 4.92 -9.93
CA ASP A 93 2.88 6.15 -10.70
C ASP A 93 2.84 5.87 -12.22
N ALA A 94 3.50 4.80 -12.67
CA ALA A 94 3.44 4.36 -14.06
C ALA A 94 2.02 3.95 -14.47
N PHE A 95 1.32 3.22 -13.61
CA PHE A 95 -0.07 2.84 -13.83
C PHE A 95 -1.01 4.05 -13.89
N LYS A 96 -0.84 5.02 -12.99
CA LYS A 96 -1.60 6.27 -13.00
C LYS A 96 -1.43 7.02 -14.31
N ALA A 97 -0.19 7.17 -14.78
CA ALA A 97 0.09 7.81 -16.06
C ALA A 97 -0.56 7.08 -17.24
N GLN A 98 -0.60 5.74 -17.20
CA GLN A 98 -1.33 4.93 -18.20
C GLN A 98 -2.83 5.26 -18.19
N ILE A 99 -3.47 5.23 -17.01
CA ILE A 99 -4.91 5.49 -16.88
C ILE A 99 -5.27 6.92 -17.31
N GLU A 100 -4.45 7.91 -16.97
CA GLU A 100 -4.63 9.30 -17.40
C GLU A 100 -4.57 9.41 -18.94
N ALA A 101 -3.59 8.77 -19.58
CA ALA A 101 -3.49 8.75 -21.05
C ALA A 101 -4.69 8.05 -21.72
N GLU A 102 -5.21 6.96 -21.13
CA GLU A 102 -6.37 6.24 -21.64
C GLU A 102 -7.70 7.03 -21.47
N LEU A 103 -7.80 7.84 -20.41
CA LEU A 103 -8.93 8.76 -20.22
C LEU A 103 -8.90 9.88 -21.27
N GLU A 104 -7.73 10.45 -21.55
CA GLU A 104 -7.55 11.45 -22.60
C GLU A 104 -7.88 10.89 -23.98
N ALA A 105 -7.38 9.69 -24.31
CA ALA A 105 -7.66 9.01 -25.57
C ALA A 105 -9.16 8.70 -25.79
N ALA A 106 -9.88 8.30 -24.74
CA ALA A 106 -11.31 8.03 -24.82
C ALA A 106 -12.17 9.30 -25.05
N ALA A 107 -11.70 10.46 -24.59
CA ALA A 107 -12.37 11.74 -24.81
C ALA A 107 -12.27 12.22 -26.28
N VAL A 108 -11.17 11.90 -26.96
CA VAL A 108 -10.97 12.24 -28.39
C VAL A 108 -11.78 11.35 -29.34
N ASP A 109 -11.98 10.06 -29.00
CA ASP A 109 -12.80 9.15 -29.80
C ASP A 109 -14.30 9.51 -29.76
N SER A 110 -14.78 9.98 -28.60
CA SER A 110 -16.18 10.42 -28.41
C SER A 110 -16.52 11.71 -29.18
N THR A 111 -15.53 12.50 -29.60
CA THR A 111 -15.73 13.75 -30.35
C THR A 111 -15.63 13.59 -31.87
N ALA A 112 -15.12 12.47 -32.38
CA ALA A 112 -15.05 12.19 -33.81
C ALA A 112 -16.38 11.67 -34.42
N VAL A 113 -17.28 11.12 -33.60
CA VAL A 113 -18.57 10.55 -34.05
C VAL A 113 -19.67 11.60 -34.25
N SER A 114 -19.54 12.81 -33.69
CA SER A 114 -20.62 13.82 -33.72
C SER A 114 -20.59 14.79 -34.91
N THR A 115 -19.55 14.77 -35.76
CA THR A 115 -19.41 15.74 -36.87
C THR A 115 -19.90 15.27 -38.24
N ASP A 116 -20.26 13.98 -38.43
CA ASP A 116 -20.65 13.46 -39.76
C ASP A 116 -22.17 13.56 -40.06
N SER A 117 -23.04 13.79 -39.06
CA SER A 117 -24.50 13.73 -39.26
C SER A 117 -25.17 15.01 -39.79
N THR A 118 -24.43 16.07 -40.13
CA THR A 118 -25.02 17.36 -40.61
C THR A 118 -24.65 17.70 -42.06
N ALA A 119 -24.49 16.70 -42.93
CA ALA A 119 -24.16 16.93 -44.34
C ALA A 119 -25.08 16.19 -45.33
N VAL A 120 -26.38 16.03 -45.05
CA VAL A 120 -27.38 15.70 -46.10
C VAL A 120 -28.70 16.43 -45.80
N ALA A 121 -28.81 17.67 -46.25
CA ALA A 121 -30.08 18.32 -46.59
C ALA A 121 -29.79 19.57 -47.44
N GLN A 122 -29.62 19.35 -48.74
CA GLN A 122 -29.92 20.36 -49.78
C GLN A 122 -31.29 20.04 -50.36
#